data_AF-A0A3M8A7F6-F1
#
_entry.id   AF-A0A3M8A7F6-F1
#
_cell.length_a   1.000
_cell.length_b   1.000
_cell.length_c   1.000
_cell.angle_alpha   90.00
_cell.angle_beta   90.00
_cell.angle_gamma   90.00
#
_symmetry.space_group_name_H-M   'P 1'
#
loop_
_entity.id
_entity.type
_entity.pdbx_description
1 polymer ?
#
loop_
_entity_poly.entity_id
_entity_poly.type
_entity_poly.pdbx_seq_one_letter_code
_entity_poly.pdbx_strand_id
1 'polypeptide(L)'
;MSYTHLSITERSELALLHRLGWSARAIARELKRHHATIARELKRGCKAGEYQAEAAHEVYEKRRERSVPRGKRTPEREHYIASKLDQTWPPEQ
;
A
#
# COMPACT_ATOMS: atom_id res chain seq x y z
N MET A 1 -8.65 12.88 -5.98
CA MET A 1 -8.58 11.91 -4.87
C MET A 1 -7.12 11.55 -4.68
N SER A 2 -6.54 11.78 -3.49
CA SER A 2 -5.24 11.22 -3.16
C SER A 2 -5.39 9.70 -3.02
N TYR A 3 -4.49 8.95 -3.64
CA TYR A 3 -4.49 7.49 -3.52
C TYR A 3 -3.84 7.11 -2.19
N THR A 4 -4.65 6.67 -1.23
CA THR A 4 -4.20 6.21 0.08
C THR A 4 -4.46 4.73 0.24
N HIS A 5 -3.43 3.97 0.61
CA HIS A 5 -3.56 2.55 0.87
C HIS A 5 -4.30 2.29 2.19
N LEU A 6 -4.91 1.11 2.32
CA LEU A 6 -5.50 0.65 3.58
C LEU A 6 -4.38 0.19 4.52
N SER A 7 -4.32 0.79 5.70
CA SER A 7 -3.43 0.36 6.79
C SER A 7 -3.86 -1.01 7.34
N ILE A 8 -2.98 -1.65 8.11
CA ILE A 8 -3.35 -2.87 8.84
C ILE A 8 -4.47 -2.61 9.85
N THR A 9 -4.52 -1.42 10.48
CA THR A 9 -5.57 -1.05 11.43
C THR A 9 -6.94 -0.96 10.74
N GLU A 10 -7.02 -0.28 9.59
CA GLU A 10 -8.25 -0.18 8.81
C GLU A 10 -8.71 -1.55 8.30
N ARG A 11 -7.79 -2.44 7.92
CA ARG A 11 -8.13 -3.82 7.54
C ARG A 11 -8.64 -4.65 8.71
N SER A 12 -8.07 -4.45 9.90
CA SER A 12 -8.51 -5.13 11.12
C SER A 12 -9.93 -4.70 11.51
N GLU A 13 -10.21 -3.40 11.43
CA GLU A 13 -11.54 -2.84 11.67
C GLU A 13 -12.55 -3.29 10.60
N LEU A 14 -12.15 -3.31 9.32
CA LEU A 14 -12.96 -3.89 8.24
C LEU A 14 -13.30 -5.36 8.53
N ALA A 15 -12.34 -6.18 8.99
CA ALA A 15 -12.57 -7.57 9.33
C ALA A 15 -13.61 -7.75 10.45
N LEU A 16 -13.49 -6.95 11.51
CA LEU A 16 -14.43 -6.94 12.62
C LEU A 16 -15.84 -6.56 12.14
N LEU A 17 -15.98 -5.43 11.45
CA LEU A 17 -17.27 -4.93 10.97
C LEU A 17 -17.92 -5.88 9.96
N HIS A 18 -17.13 -6.49 9.08
CA HIS A 18 -17.63 -7.49 8.14
C HIS A 18 -18.14 -8.74 8.86
N ARG A 19 -17.44 -9.21 9.91
CA ARG A 19 -17.90 -10.32 10.76
C ARG A 19 -19.19 -9.97 11.50
N LEU A 20 -19.37 -8.71 11.88
CA LEU A 20 -20.62 -8.20 12.45
C LEU A 20 -21.76 -8.05 11.42
N GLY A 21 -21.55 -8.42 10.15
CA GLY A 21 -22.56 -8.38 9.10
C GLY A 21 -22.79 -7.00 8.48
N TRP A 22 -21.89 -6.05 8.70
CA TRP A 22 -22.04 -4.70 8.15
C TRP A 22 -21.84 -4.69 6.63
N SER A 23 -22.65 -3.89 5.93
CA SER A 23 -22.50 -3.72 4.49
C SER A 23 -21.21 -2.96 4.14
N ALA A 24 -20.64 -3.21 2.97
CA ALA A 24 -19.45 -2.50 2.50
C ALA A 24 -19.63 -0.96 2.47
N ARG A 25 -20.86 -0.46 2.29
CA ARG A 25 -21.17 0.99 2.34
C ARG A 25 -21.11 1.52 3.77
N ALA A 26 -21.61 0.78 4.75
CA ALA A 26 -21.56 1.16 6.16
C ALA A 26 -20.10 1.19 6.65
N ILE A 27 -19.34 0.15 6.36
CA ILE A 27 -17.91 0.06 6.68
C ILE A 27 -17.12 1.21 6.05
N ALA A 28 -17.41 1.56 4.80
CA ALA A 28 -16.75 2.65 4.12
C ALA A 28 -16.99 4.02 4.77
N ARG A 29 -18.20 4.25 5.28
CA ARG A 29 -18.53 5.48 6.03
C ARG A 29 -17.75 5.53 7.35
N GLU A 30 -17.67 4.41 8.06
CA GLU A 30 -16.94 4.30 9.33
C GLU A 30 -15.44 4.59 9.13
N LEU A 31 -14.82 3.90 8.17
CA LEU A 31 -13.40 4.05 7.85
C LEU A 31 -13.09 5.35 7.07
N LYS A 32 -14.09 6.19 6.79
CA LYS A 32 -13.97 7.39 5.95
C LYS A 32 -13.29 7.10 4.60
N ARG A 33 -13.59 5.93 4.02
CA ARG A 33 -13.09 5.48 2.72
C ARG A 33 -14.20 5.44 1.69
N HIS A 34 -13.82 5.38 0.41
CA HIS A 34 -14.78 5.17 -0.66
C HIS A 34 -15.31 3.73 -0.64
N HIS A 35 -16.63 3.54 -0.82
CA HIS A 35 -17.26 2.22 -0.77
C HIS A 35 -16.65 1.21 -1.76
N ALA A 36 -16.25 1.68 -2.96
CA ALA A 36 -15.61 0.83 -3.95
C ALA A 36 -14.22 0.33 -3.51
N THR A 37 -13.54 1.04 -2.60
CA THR A 37 -12.28 0.57 -2.01
C THR A 37 -12.54 -0.62 -1.09
N ILE A 38 -13.51 -0.49 -0.18
CA ILE A 38 -13.91 -1.58 0.73
C ILE A 38 -14.42 -2.80 -0.03
N ALA A 39 -15.28 -2.60 -1.04
CA ALA A 39 -15.78 -3.70 -1.86
C ALA A 39 -14.66 -4.44 -2.61
N ARG A 40 -13.68 -3.71 -3.15
CA ARG A 40 -12.52 -4.31 -3.83
C ARG A 40 -11.59 -5.02 -2.86
N GLU A 41 -11.42 -4.48 -1.66
CA GLU A 41 -10.63 -5.11 -0.58
C GLU A 41 -11.28 -6.42 -0.15
N LEU A 42 -12.58 -6.42 0.18
CA LEU A 42 -13.33 -7.63 0.53
C LEU A 42 -13.26 -8.67 -0.58
N LYS A 43 -13.47 -8.28 -1.85
CA LYS A 43 -13.36 -9.20 -2.99
C LYS A 43 -11.98 -9.85 -3.12
N ARG A 44 -10.91 -9.15 -2.71
CA ARG A 44 -9.53 -9.64 -2.78
C ARG A 44 -9.09 -10.42 -1.55
N GLY A 45 -9.58 -10.04 -0.37
CA GLY A 45 -9.17 -10.56 0.92
C GLY A 45 -10.08 -11.66 1.49
N CYS A 46 -11.33 -11.78 1.02
CA CYS A 46 -12.20 -12.88 1.42
C CYS A 46 -11.72 -14.19 0.79
N LYS A 47 -11.41 -15.17 1.64
CA LYS A 47 -11.19 -16.56 1.24
C LYS A 47 -12.20 -17.42 1.98
N ALA A 48 -12.85 -18.34 1.25
CA ALA A 48 -13.86 -19.23 1.82
C ALA A 48 -14.99 -18.52 2.61
N GLY A 49 -15.31 -17.27 2.25
CA GLY A 49 -16.37 -16.49 2.89
C GLY A 49 -15.94 -15.66 4.11
N GLU A 50 -14.71 -15.81 4.60
CA GLU A 50 -14.19 -15.02 5.70
C GLU A 50 -13.11 -14.04 5.23
N TYR A 51 -13.17 -12.80 5.74
CA TYR A 51 -12.13 -11.79 5.53
C TYR A 51 -11.11 -11.84 6.67
N GLN A 52 -9.83 -12.01 6.33
CA GLN A 52 -8.73 -12.02 7.28
C GLN A 52 -7.78 -10.85 7.01
N ALA A 53 -7.69 -9.94 7.97
CA ALA A 53 -6.92 -8.69 7.84
C ALA A 53 -5.42 -8.94 7.64
N GLU A 54 -4.81 -9.81 8.46
CA GLU A 54 -3.38 -10.13 8.40
C GLU A 54 -3.00 -10.74 7.05
N ALA A 55 -3.74 -11.77 6.61
CA ALA A 55 -3.52 -12.39 5.31
C ALA A 55 -3.68 -11.40 4.14
N ALA A 56 -4.69 -10.52 4.20
CA ALA A 56 -4.88 -9.50 3.18
C ALA A 56 -3.73 -8.48 3.17
N HIS A 57 -3.21 -8.12 4.35
CA HIS A 57 -2.09 -7.19 4.50
C HIS A 57 -0.79 -7.81 3.97
N GLU A 58 -0.46 -9.04 4.34
CA GLU A 58 0.72 -9.75 3.83
C GLU A 58 0.72 -9.85 2.30
N VAL A 59 -0.43 -10.18 1.70
CA VAL A 59 -0.57 -10.25 0.24
C VAL A 59 -0.36 -8.87 -0.40
N TYR A 60 -0.79 -7.80 0.28
CA TYR A 60 -0.55 -6.45 -0.19
C TYR A 60 0.92 -6.05 -0.09
N GLU A 61 1.59 -6.31 1.03
CA GLU A 61 3.02 -6.02 1.20
C GLU A 61 3.86 -6.74 0.15
N LYS A 62 3.62 -8.05 -0.08
CA LYS A 62 4.29 -8.82 -1.15
C LYS A 62 4.08 -8.22 -2.54
N ARG A 63 2.90 -7.68 -2.84
CA ARG A 63 2.62 -7.00 -4.13
C ARG A 63 3.32 -5.65 -4.21
N ARG A 64 3.37 -4.93 -3.10
CA ARG A 64 4.01 -3.63 -3.01
C ARG A 64 5.52 -3.76 -3.16
N GLU A 65 6.16 -4.69 -2.47
CA GLU A 65 7.58 -5.01 -2.64
C GLU A 65 7.96 -5.27 -4.10
N ARG A 66 7.13 -6.04 -4.83
CA ARG A 66 7.33 -6.29 -6.27
C ARG A 66 7.14 -5.06 -7.16
N SER A 67 6.34 -4.10 -6.70
CA SER A 67 5.99 -2.89 -7.44
C SER A 67 6.92 -1.72 -7.15
N VAL A 68 7.64 -1.76 -6.02
CA VAL A 68 8.64 -0.74 -5.67
C VAL A 68 9.88 -0.99 -6.53
N PRO A 69 10.30 -0.02 -7.37
CA PRO A 69 11.52 -0.16 -8.14
C PRO A 69 12.70 -0.34 -7.19
N ARG A 70 13.62 -1.26 -7.54
CA ARG A 70 14.92 -1.30 -6.87
C ARG A 70 15.56 0.07 -7.06
N GLY A 71 15.89 0.74 -5.95
CA GLY A 71 16.40 2.09 -5.96
C GLY A 71 17.57 2.23 -6.94
N LYS A 72 17.69 3.39 -7.59
CA LYS A 72 18.76 3.66 -8.56
C LYS A 72 20.15 3.77 -7.92
N ARG A 73 20.23 3.70 -6.59
CA ARG A 73 21.43 3.88 -5.77
C ARG A 73 22.31 2.63 -5.85
N THR A 74 23.47 2.79 -6.47
CA THR A 74 24.54 1.78 -6.50
C THR A 74 25.83 2.45 -6.04
N PRO A 75 26.78 1.71 -5.44
CA PRO A 75 28.06 2.28 -4.99
C PRO A 75 28.82 3.00 -6.12
N GLU A 76 28.75 2.46 -7.34
CA GLU A 76 29.34 3.04 -8.55
C GLU A 76 28.70 4.40 -8.89
N ARG A 77 27.37 4.51 -8.79
CA ARG A 77 26.64 5.76 -9.03
C ARG A 77 26.89 6.78 -7.93
N GLU A 78 27.00 6.33 -6.68
CA GLU A 78 27.36 7.21 -5.55
C GLU A 78 28.76 7.78 -5.73
N HIS A 79 29.74 6.95 -6.08
CA HIS A 79 31.09 7.41 -6.36
C HIS A 79 31.14 8.33 -7.58
N TYR A 80 30.40 8.02 -8.64
CA TYR A 80 30.28 8.89 -9.80
C TYR A 80 29.69 10.27 -9.43
N ILE A 81 28.57 10.29 -8.69
CA ILE A 81 27.94 11.55 -8.24
C ILE A 81 28.91 12.34 -7.35
N ALA A 82 29.55 11.69 -6.38
CA ALA A 82 30.54 12.33 -5.51
C ALA A 82 31.70 12.93 -6.31
N SER A 83 32.26 12.16 -7.25
CA SER A 83 33.36 12.62 -8.12
C SER A 83 32.98 13.82 -9.00
N LYS A 84 31.71 13.91 -9.41
CA LYS A 84 31.19 15.02 -10.23
C LYS A 84 30.86 16.25 -9.39
N LEU A 85 30.39 16.07 -8.15
CA LEU A 85 30.20 17.15 -7.20
C LEU A 85 31.54 17.80 -6.81
N ASP A 86 32.59 17.01 -6.58
CA ASP A 86 33.94 17.51 -6.28
C ASP A 86 34.54 18.32 -7.46
N GLN A 87 34.09 18.06 -8.68
CA GLN A 87 34.48 18.80 -9.90
C GLN A 87 33.68 20.10 -10.09
N THR A 88 32.85 20.52 -9.13
CA THR A 88 31.98 21.71 -9.19
C THR A 88 31.03 21.70 -10.39
N TRP A 89 30.52 20.53 -10.77
CA TRP A 89 29.61 20.45 -11.92
C TRP A 89 28.25 21.09 -11.59
N PRO A 90 27.73 22.01 -12.45
CA PRO A 90 26.39 22.55 -12.28
C PRO A 90 25.33 21.47 -12.55
N PRO A 91 24.23 21.44 -11.80
CA PRO A 91 23.23 20.36 -11.84
C PRO A 91 22.31 20.34 -13.09
N GLU A 92 22.64 21.06 -14.17
CA GLU A 92 21.75 21.27 -15.34
C GLU A 92 22.01 20.35 -16.55
N GLN A 93 22.91 19.37 -16.50
CA GLN A 93 23.14 18.41 -17.60
C GLN A 93 22.76 16.96 -17.28
#